data_AF-A0A7K6C8M8-F1
#
_entry.id   AF-A0A7K6C8M8-F1
#
_cell.length_a   1.000
_cell.length_b   1.000
_cell.length_c   1.000
_cell.angle_alpha   90.00
_cell.angle_beta   90.00
_cell.angle_gamma   90.00
#
_symmetry.space_group_name_H-M   'P 1'
#
loop_
_entity.id
_entity.type
_entity.pdbx_description
1 polymer ?
#
loop_
_entity_poly.entity_id
_entity_poly.type
_entity_poly.pdbx_seq_one_letter_code
_entity_poly.pdbx_strand_id
1 'polypeptide(L)'
;MNEVVETLRIIEQNYKLFRQQQFTFVRALEHTREEAHDLIRPVSSIVQVQCYKDHHCFNSTDRRILNMFISICNDLRSLCQKLETVHPGDSVTNALLEKCKVLLNDSNDLTAIRATYPHGVVNYLSLDEARNRYGGVVSLIPIVIDTLKEWITYTKRHLLHTVSRGPAISKKETPISQPPPSVHFAARTSISNKHTVQLQEKDFQKYLYENQRPKQKAPWRPPGKH
;
A
#
# COMPACT_ATOMS: atom_id res chain seq x y z
N MET A 1 -10.67 18.43 1.70
CA MET A 1 -11.12 17.56 2.82
C MET A 1 -12.34 16.71 2.48
N ASN A 2 -13.46 17.27 1.99
CA ASN A 2 -14.65 16.47 1.67
C ASN A 2 -14.39 15.40 0.59
N GLU A 3 -13.67 15.75 -0.47
CA GLU A 3 -13.29 14.80 -1.53
C GLU A 3 -12.48 13.60 -1.00
N VAL A 4 -11.54 13.85 -0.08
CA VAL A 4 -10.73 12.81 0.58
C VAL A 4 -11.61 11.84 1.37
N VAL A 5 -12.57 12.38 2.13
CA VAL A 5 -13.51 11.57 2.92
C VAL A 5 -14.37 10.71 2.01
N GLU A 6 -14.86 11.26 0.90
CA GLU A 6 -15.66 10.50 -0.06
C GLU A 6 -14.84 9.44 -0.79
N THR A 7 -13.60 9.77 -1.18
CA THR A 7 -12.67 8.80 -1.79
C THR A 7 -12.41 7.63 -0.83
N LEU A 8 -12.17 7.90 0.45
CA LEU A 8 -11.99 6.84 1.44
C LEU A 8 -13.25 5.98 1.57
N ARG A 9 -14.43 6.59 1.59
CA ARG A 9 -15.71 5.86 1.67
C ARG A 9 -15.91 4.89 0.50
N ILE A 10 -15.56 5.30 -0.72
CA ILE A 10 -15.61 4.45 -1.91
C ILE A 10 -14.63 3.27 -1.76
N ILE A 11 -13.40 3.54 -1.30
CA ILE A 11 -12.40 2.49 -1.04
C ILE A 11 -12.90 1.49 0.01
N GLU A 12 -13.53 1.97 1.09
CA GLU A 12 -14.12 1.09 2.11
C GLU A 12 -15.22 0.21 1.55
N GLN A 13 -16.06 0.72 0.66
CA GLN A 13 -17.09 -0.07 -0.01
C GLN A 13 -16.48 -1.16 -0.89
N ASN A 14 -15.44 -0.83 -1.65
CA ASN A 14 -14.70 -1.81 -2.46
C ASN A 14 -14.02 -2.86 -1.56
N TYR A 15 -13.40 -2.44 -0.45
CA TYR A 15 -12.82 -3.34 0.52
C TYR A 15 -13.86 -4.23 1.20
N LYS A 16 -15.07 -3.73 1.46
CA LYS A 16 -16.17 -4.56 2.00
C LYS A 16 -16.52 -5.70 1.05
N LEU A 17 -16.61 -5.42 -0.25
CA LEU A 17 -16.86 -6.44 -1.29
C LEU A 17 -15.70 -7.44 -1.39
N PHE A 18 -14.46 -6.95 -1.30
CA PHE A 18 -13.27 -7.80 -1.28
C PHE A 18 -13.24 -8.71 -0.05
N ARG A 19 -13.52 -8.17 1.15
CA ARG A 19 -13.55 -8.91 2.41
C ARG A 19 -14.60 -10.04 2.38
N GLN A 20 -15.77 -9.80 1.79
CA GLN A 20 -16.78 -10.85 1.59
C GLN A 20 -16.28 -12.02 0.73
N GLN A 21 -15.33 -11.74 -0.17
CA GLN A 21 -14.72 -12.70 -1.09
C GLN A 21 -13.31 -13.12 -0.65
N GLN A 22 -12.94 -12.92 0.62
CA GLN A 22 -11.59 -13.22 1.12
C GLN A 22 -11.21 -14.69 0.91
N PHE A 23 -12.16 -15.63 1.08
CA PHE A 23 -11.90 -17.04 0.80
C PHE A 23 -11.51 -17.29 -0.66
N THR A 24 -12.18 -16.61 -1.59
CA THR A 24 -11.82 -16.65 -3.02
C THR A 24 -10.43 -16.08 -3.27
N PHE A 25 -10.06 -14.99 -2.57
CA PHE A 25 -8.71 -14.42 -2.66
C PHE A 25 -7.64 -15.40 -2.17
N VAL A 26 -7.86 -16.05 -1.03
CA VAL A 26 -6.94 -17.04 -0.47
C VAL A 26 -6.76 -18.23 -1.40
N ARG A 27 -7.85 -18.75 -1.98
CA ARG A 27 -7.80 -19.84 -2.97
C ARG A 27 -7.08 -19.43 -4.26
N ALA A 28 -7.30 -18.21 -4.73
CA ALA A 28 -6.59 -17.69 -5.89
C ALA A 28 -5.07 -17.61 -5.64
N LEU A 29 -4.66 -17.18 -4.44
CA LEU A 29 -3.25 -17.21 -4.04
C LEU A 29 -2.72 -18.63 -3.96
N GLU A 30 -3.50 -19.59 -3.46
CA GLU A 30 -3.09 -21.00 -3.42
C GLU A 30 -2.84 -21.57 -4.82
N HIS A 31 -3.79 -21.46 -5.75
CA HIS A 31 -3.63 -21.97 -7.11
C HIS A 31 -2.44 -21.31 -7.82
N THR A 32 -2.33 -19.98 -7.74
CA THR A 32 -1.24 -19.27 -8.43
C THR A 32 0.14 -19.54 -7.83
N ARG A 33 0.23 -19.84 -6.53
CA ARG A 33 1.47 -20.30 -5.89
C ARG A 33 1.85 -21.71 -6.30
N GLU A 34 0.87 -22.59 -6.47
CA GLU A 34 1.11 -23.94 -7.00
C GLU A 34 1.70 -23.87 -8.41
N GLU A 35 1.08 -23.08 -9.30
CA GLU A 35 1.59 -22.83 -10.65
C GLU A 35 3.00 -22.18 -10.65
N ALA A 36 3.25 -21.26 -9.71
CA ALA A 36 4.56 -20.62 -9.54
C ALA A 36 5.61 -21.52 -8.84
N HIS A 37 5.20 -22.70 -8.36
CA HIS A 37 6.03 -23.59 -7.54
C HIS A 37 6.59 -22.92 -6.26
N ASP A 38 5.84 -21.98 -5.68
CA ASP A 38 6.22 -21.15 -4.52
C ASP A 38 5.36 -21.45 -3.28
N LEU A 39 5.30 -22.74 -2.94
CA LEU A 39 4.47 -23.24 -1.82
C LEU A 39 5.13 -23.07 -0.45
N ILE A 40 6.45 -22.88 -0.40
CA ILE A 40 7.24 -22.88 0.83
C ILE A 40 7.22 -21.51 1.51
N ARG A 41 7.31 -20.43 0.73
CA ARG A 41 7.43 -19.08 1.28
C ARG A 41 6.04 -18.44 1.47
N PRO A 42 5.87 -17.59 2.50
CA PRO A 42 4.69 -16.76 2.61
C PRO A 42 4.55 -15.83 1.40
N VAL A 43 3.32 -15.39 1.14
CA VAL A 43 3.09 -14.25 0.25
C VAL A 43 3.43 -12.99 1.04
N SER A 44 4.56 -12.39 0.71
CA SER A 44 5.22 -11.36 1.51
C SER A 44 5.11 -9.96 0.92
N SER A 45 4.63 -9.76 -0.31
CA SER A 45 4.60 -8.43 -0.92
C SER A 45 3.49 -8.25 -1.96
N ILE A 46 3.16 -7.00 -2.28
CA ILE A 46 2.15 -6.67 -3.30
C ILE A 46 2.68 -7.04 -4.69
N VAL A 47 3.98 -6.82 -4.95
CA VAL A 47 4.62 -7.20 -6.21
C VAL A 47 4.56 -8.71 -6.45
N GLN A 48 4.65 -9.54 -5.40
CA GLN A 48 4.52 -10.98 -5.52
C GLN A 48 3.08 -11.38 -5.93
N VAL A 49 2.07 -10.77 -5.31
CA VAL A 49 0.65 -10.97 -5.70
C VAL A 49 0.43 -10.56 -7.17
N GLN A 50 1.05 -9.46 -7.60
CA GLN A 50 0.99 -9.02 -8.99
C GLN A 50 1.70 -9.99 -9.94
N CYS A 51 2.88 -10.50 -9.56
CA CYS A 51 3.61 -11.48 -10.35
C CYS A 51 2.78 -12.77 -10.55
N TYR A 52 2.18 -13.29 -9.49
CA TYR A 52 1.26 -14.43 -9.55
C TYR A 52 0.09 -14.19 -10.49
N LYS A 53 -0.55 -13.02 -10.40
CA LYS A 53 -1.63 -12.64 -11.31
C LYS A 53 -1.19 -12.58 -12.78
N ASP A 54 -0.03 -11.98 -13.06
CA ASP A 54 0.37 -11.69 -14.43
C ASP A 54 0.96 -12.93 -15.13
N HIS A 55 1.63 -13.83 -14.40
CA HIS A 55 2.38 -14.95 -14.99
C HIS A 55 1.86 -16.35 -14.62
N HIS A 56 1.10 -16.47 -13.53
CA HIS A 56 0.71 -17.78 -12.97
C HIS A 56 -0.80 -17.93 -12.77
N CYS A 57 -1.61 -16.99 -13.27
CA CYS A 57 -3.05 -16.99 -13.10
C CYS A 57 -3.78 -17.23 -14.43
N PHE A 58 -4.30 -18.43 -14.63
CA PHE A 58 -5.03 -18.81 -15.84
C PHE A 58 -6.56 -18.74 -15.68
N ASN A 59 -7.05 -18.70 -14.43
CA ASN A 59 -8.48 -18.61 -14.11
C ASN A 59 -8.96 -17.15 -14.06
N SER A 60 -10.11 -16.86 -14.66
CA SER A 60 -10.69 -15.51 -14.70
C SER A 60 -11.23 -15.04 -13.33
N THR A 61 -11.75 -15.95 -12.52
CA THR A 61 -12.21 -15.68 -11.15
C THR A 61 -11.02 -15.30 -10.26
N ASP A 62 -9.95 -16.08 -10.34
CA ASP A 62 -8.71 -15.82 -9.58
C ASP A 62 -8.10 -14.49 -10.02
N ARG A 63 -8.01 -14.25 -11.33
CA ARG A 63 -7.51 -12.99 -11.89
C ARG A 63 -8.34 -11.81 -11.41
N ARG A 64 -9.66 -11.93 -11.35
CA ARG A 64 -10.58 -10.88 -10.88
C ARG A 64 -10.31 -10.54 -9.42
N ILE A 65 -10.21 -11.52 -8.53
CA ILE A 65 -10.04 -11.26 -7.09
C ILE A 65 -8.63 -10.74 -6.77
N LEU A 66 -7.59 -11.24 -7.45
CA LEU A 66 -6.22 -10.70 -7.34
C LEU A 66 -6.15 -9.25 -7.84
N ASN A 67 -6.81 -8.94 -8.97
CA ASN A 67 -6.94 -7.57 -9.46
C ASN A 67 -7.67 -6.66 -8.46
N MET A 68 -8.71 -7.16 -7.78
CA MET A 68 -9.44 -6.37 -6.78
C MET A 68 -8.53 -5.95 -5.62
N PHE A 69 -7.70 -6.87 -5.10
CA PHE A 69 -6.71 -6.56 -4.08
C PHE A 69 -5.72 -5.47 -4.55
N ILE A 70 -5.13 -5.64 -5.73
CA ILE A 70 -4.14 -4.71 -6.29
C ILE A 70 -4.78 -3.33 -6.54
N SER A 71 -6.01 -3.29 -7.07
CA SER A 71 -6.75 -2.05 -7.30
C SER A 71 -6.98 -1.29 -6.00
N ILE A 72 -7.41 -1.97 -4.93
CA ILE A 72 -7.62 -1.32 -3.63
C ILE A 72 -6.29 -0.76 -3.09
N CYS A 73 -5.18 -1.50 -3.23
CA CYS A 73 -3.86 -1.00 -2.82
C CYS A 73 -3.47 0.27 -3.60
N ASN A 74 -3.72 0.32 -4.91
CA ASN A 74 -3.48 1.50 -5.75
C ASN A 74 -4.38 2.69 -5.38
N ASP A 75 -5.66 2.44 -5.09
CA ASP A 75 -6.59 3.48 -4.67
C ASP A 75 -6.15 4.08 -3.32
N LEU A 76 -5.69 3.24 -2.39
CA LEU A 76 -5.13 3.68 -1.10
C LEU A 76 -3.85 4.52 -1.28
N ARG A 77 -2.94 4.13 -2.19
CA ARG A 77 -1.74 4.95 -2.51
C ARG A 77 -2.13 6.30 -3.08
N SER A 78 -3.06 6.30 -4.03
CA SER A 78 -3.55 7.53 -4.66
C SER A 78 -4.21 8.44 -3.62
N LEU A 79 -4.94 7.87 -2.67
CA LEU A 79 -5.49 8.62 -1.54
C LEU A 79 -4.40 9.19 -0.64
N CYS A 80 -3.32 8.45 -0.34
CA CYS A 80 -2.17 8.98 0.41
C CYS A 80 -1.58 10.22 -0.27
N GLN A 81 -1.39 10.19 -1.59
CA GLN A 81 -0.90 11.33 -2.37
C GLN A 81 -1.87 12.53 -2.31
N LYS A 82 -3.18 12.29 -2.42
CA LYS A 82 -4.19 13.34 -2.26
C LYS A 82 -4.19 13.96 -0.87
N LEU A 83 -3.86 13.20 0.17
CA LEU A 83 -3.82 13.70 1.54
C LEU A 83 -2.69 14.71 1.77
N GLU A 84 -1.54 14.50 1.13
CA GLU A 84 -0.38 15.41 1.19
C GLU A 84 -0.68 16.78 0.59
N THR A 85 -1.52 16.83 -0.46
CA THR A 85 -1.86 18.10 -1.11
C THR A 85 -2.90 18.90 -0.32
N VAL A 86 -3.69 18.24 0.53
CA VAL A 86 -4.80 18.84 1.27
C VAL A 86 -4.37 19.43 2.61
N HIS A 87 -3.28 18.94 3.21
CA HIS A 87 -2.80 19.41 4.50
C HIS A 87 -1.27 19.62 4.46
N PRO A 88 -0.74 20.78 4.88
CA PRO A 88 0.71 21.10 4.81
C PRO A 88 1.60 20.24 5.72
N GLY A 89 1.03 19.20 6.35
CA GLY A 89 1.74 18.24 7.18
C GLY A 89 2.09 18.79 8.56
N ASP A 90 1.77 18.02 9.59
CA ASP A 90 2.37 18.13 10.91
C ASP A 90 3.05 16.80 11.27
N SER A 91 3.73 16.73 12.42
CA SER A 91 4.48 15.53 12.81
C SER A 91 3.61 14.28 12.87
N VAL A 92 2.36 14.39 13.33
CA VAL A 92 1.43 13.27 13.47
C VAL A 92 0.88 12.82 12.12
N THR A 93 0.35 13.76 11.33
CA THR A 93 -0.20 13.48 9.99
C THR A 93 0.86 12.94 9.05
N ASN A 94 2.09 13.47 9.11
CA ASN A 94 3.21 12.96 8.32
C ASN A 94 3.60 11.55 8.76
N ALA A 95 3.68 11.26 10.07
CA ALA A 95 3.99 9.92 10.55
C ALA A 95 2.95 8.88 10.11
N LEU A 96 1.66 9.23 10.13
CA LEU A 96 0.58 8.36 9.65
C LEU A 96 0.67 8.11 8.14
N LEU A 97 0.96 9.15 7.34
CA LEU A 97 1.11 8.99 5.89
C LEU A 97 2.36 8.18 5.52
N GLU A 98 3.49 8.43 6.17
CA GLU A 98 4.71 7.64 5.94
C GLU A 98 4.49 6.17 6.29
N LYS A 99 3.79 5.88 7.39
CA LYS A 99 3.38 4.50 7.71
C LYS A 99 2.56 3.87 6.57
N CYS A 100 1.56 4.58 6.04
CA CYS A 100 0.77 4.08 4.90
C CYS A 100 1.63 3.84 3.65
N LYS A 101 2.55 4.76 3.32
CA LYS A 101 3.44 4.62 2.16
C LYS A 101 4.36 3.42 2.28
N VAL A 102 4.97 3.21 3.45
CA VAL A 102 5.82 2.05 3.72
C VAL A 102 5.02 0.76 3.55
N LEU A 103 3.83 0.70 4.16
CA LEU A 103 2.94 -0.47 4.06
C LEU A 103 2.52 -0.78 2.62
N LEU A 104 2.20 0.26 1.84
CA LEU A 104 1.73 0.14 0.47
C LEU A 104 2.86 0.06 -0.56
N ASN A 105 4.12 0.17 -0.18
CA ASN A 105 5.24 0.01 -1.11
C ASN A 105 5.23 -1.41 -1.69
N ASP A 106 5.36 -1.52 -3.01
CA ASP A 106 5.13 -2.79 -3.73
C ASP A 106 6.02 -3.94 -3.24
N SER A 107 7.25 -3.60 -2.86
CA SER A 107 8.30 -4.51 -2.39
C SER A 107 8.39 -4.62 -0.86
N ASN A 108 7.49 -3.98 -0.12
CA ASN A 108 7.51 -4.05 1.35
C ASN A 108 7.24 -5.48 1.83
N ASP A 109 7.96 -5.88 2.88
CA ASP A 109 7.75 -7.17 3.52
C ASP A 109 6.55 -7.12 4.46
N LEU A 110 5.53 -7.89 4.12
CA LEU A 110 4.25 -7.99 4.82
C LEU A 110 4.21 -9.17 5.79
N THR A 111 5.24 -10.01 5.85
CA THR A 111 5.22 -11.29 6.61
C THR A 111 4.92 -11.11 8.09
N ALA A 112 5.38 -10.02 8.72
CA ALA A 112 5.18 -9.73 10.14
C ALA A 112 3.87 -8.99 10.45
N ILE A 113 3.17 -8.48 9.43
CA ILE A 113 2.03 -7.58 9.63
C ILE A 113 0.78 -8.37 9.98
N ARG A 114 0.10 -8.04 11.08
CA ARG A 114 -1.16 -8.68 11.46
C ARG A 114 -2.19 -7.64 11.86
N ALA A 115 -3.37 -7.70 11.23
CA ALA A 115 -4.49 -6.87 11.59
C ALA A 115 -5.02 -7.34 12.95
N THR A 116 -5.15 -6.39 13.87
CA THR A 116 -5.68 -6.64 15.22
C THR A 116 -7.18 -6.36 15.27
N TYR A 117 -7.83 -6.69 16.39
CA TYR A 117 -9.22 -6.32 16.65
C TYR A 117 -9.48 -4.84 16.29
N PRO A 118 -10.60 -4.51 15.63
CA PRO A 118 -11.78 -5.35 15.34
C PRO A 118 -11.72 -6.16 14.04
N HIS A 119 -10.56 -6.21 13.37
CA HIS A 119 -10.45 -6.90 12.08
C HIS A 119 -10.37 -8.42 12.25
N GLY A 120 -11.45 -9.11 11.90
CA GLY A 120 -11.50 -10.57 11.90
C GLY A 120 -10.89 -11.24 10.66
N VAL A 121 -10.22 -10.51 9.77
CA VAL A 121 -9.74 -11.05 8.47
C VAL A 121 -8.79 -12.23 8.65
N VAL A 122 -7.89 -12.15 9.62
CA VAL A 122 -6.95 -13.25 9.93
C VAL A 122 -7.68 -14.46 10.54
N ASN A 123 -8.83 -14.25 11.19
CA ASN A 123 -9.60 -15.32 11.83
C ASN A 123 -10.38 -16.18 10.83
N TYR A 124 -10.52 -15.74 9.57
CA TYR A 124 -11.10 -16.56 8.50
C TYR A 124 -10.06 -17.48 7.85
N LEU A 125 -8.81 -17.41 8.27
CA LEU A 125 -7.74 -18.31 7.85
C LEU A 125 -7.55 -19.41 8.90
N SER A 126 -7.08 -20.57 8.47
CA SER A 126 -6.49 -21.54 9.39
C SER A 126 -5.23 -20.96 10.06
N LEU A 127 -4.81 -21.57 11.16
CA LEU A 127 -3.62 -21.11 11.90
C LEU A 127 -2.36 -21.11 11.03
N ASP A 128 -2.17 -22.11 10.17
CA ASP A 128 -1.02 -22.19 9.26
C ASP A 128 -1.08 -21.08 8.20
N GLU A 129 -2.25 -20.87 7.59
CA GLU A 129 -2.44 -19.80 6.61
C GLU A 129 -2.21 -18.41 7.22
N ALA A 130 -2.75 -18.17 8.41
CA ALA A 130 -2.59 -16.91 9.13
C ALA A 130 -1.13 -16.66 9.54
N ARG A 131 -0.42 -17.69 10.01
CA ARG A 131 0.93 -17.54 10.54
C ARG A 131 1.98 -17.53 9.42
N ASN A 132 1.85 -18.42 8.45
CA ASN A 132 2.94 -18.79 7.56
C ASN A 132 2.68 -18.52 6.06
N ARG A 133 1.47 -18.13 5.65
CA ARG A 133 1.16 -17.97 4.21
C ARG A 133 0.59 -16.62 3.83
N TYR A 134 -0.57 -16.25 4.37
CA TYR A 134 -1.42 -15.19 3.83
C TYR A 134 -1.75 -14.09 4.86
N GLY A 135 -1.42 -14.30 6.14
CA GLY A 135 -1.76 -13.35 7.21
C GLY A 135 -1.33 -11.92 6.95
N GLY A 136 -0.14 -11.72 6.38
CA GLY A 136 0.39 -10.40 6.01
C GLY A 136 -0.46 -9.68 4.97
N VAL A 137 -0.65 -10.32 3.81
CA VAL A 137 -1.41 -9.75 2.68
C VAL A 137 -2.88 -9.48 3.03
N VAL A 138 -3.55 -10.37 3.76
CA VAL A 138 -4.95 -10.12 4.18
C VAL A 138 -5.08 -9.01 5.22
N SER A 139 -4.02 -8.74 5.97
CA SER A 139 -3.98 -7.70 7.01
C SER A 139 -3.68 -6.31 6.49
N LEU A 140 -3.08 -6.19 5.29
CA LEU A 140 -2.58 -4.93 4.76
C LEU A 140 -3.69 -3.86 4.63
N ILE A 141 -4.74 -4.18 3.86
CA ILE A 141 -5.81 -3.23 3.55
C ILE A 141 -6.50 -2.67 4.80
N PRO A 142 -6.98 -3.48 5.76
CA PRO A 142 -7.65 -2.94 6.95
C PRO A 142 -6.75 -2.04 7.81
N ILE A 143 -5.46 -2.37 7.94
CA ILE A 143 -4.50 -1.55 8.70
C ILE A 143 -4.32 -0.18 8.05
N VAL A 144 -4.17 -0.15 6.72
CA VAL A 144 -4.02 1.09 5.97
C VAL A 144 -5.29 1.93 6.06
N ILE A 145 -6.48 1.33 5.89
CA ILE A 145 -7.77 2.03 6.03
C ILE A 145 -7.88 2.69 7.42
N ASP A 146 -7.55 1.98 8.48
CA ASP A 146 -7.61 2.53 9.84
C ASP A 146 -6.63 3.68 10.04
N THR A 147 -5.41 3.54 9.53
CA THR A 147 -4.39 4.60 9.59
C THR A 147 -4.87 5.87 8.86
N LEU A 148 -5.54 5.72 7.71
CA LEU A 148 -6.11 6.85 6.96
C LEU A 148 -7.34 7.46 7.67
N LYS A 149 -8.15 6.66 8.35
CA LYS A 149 -9.25 7.17 9.20
C LYS A 149 -8.72 7.97 10.38
N GLU A 150 -7.67 7.48 11.01
CA GLU A 150 -7.00 8.17 12.11
C GLU A 150 -6.48 9.52 11.63
N TRP A 151 -5.80 9.55 10.46
CA TRP A 151 -5.37 10.78 9.82
C TRP A 151 -6.52 11.77 9.62
N ILE A 152 -7.64 11.32 9.03
CA ILE A 152 -8.81 12.18 8.77
C ILE A 152 -9.40 12.71 10.07
N THR A 153 -9.51 11.86 11.08
CA THR A 153 -10.07 12.21 12.39
C THR A 153 -9.20 13.25 13.09
N TYR A 154 -7.88 13.04 13.09
CA TYR A 154 -6.92 13.97 13.63
C TYR A 154 -7.00 15.32 12.92
N THR A 155 -6.89 15.34 11.59
CA THR A 155 -6.93 16.58 10.79
C THR A 155 -8.24 17.35 10.99
N LYS A 156 -9.40 16.68 11.08
CA LYS A 156 -10.68 17.34 11.38
C LYS A 156 -10.69 18.00 12.75
N ARG A 157 -10.18 17.33 13.80
CA ARG A 157 -10.11 17.91 15.14
C ARG A 157 -9.20 19.13 15.16
N HIS A 158 -8.01 19.03 14.57
CA HIS A 158 -7.02 20.10 14.61
C HIS A 158 -7.39 21.29 13.71
N LEU A 159 -8.08 21.08 12.58
CA LEU A 159 -8.67 22.17 11.79
C LEU A 159 -9.73 22.96 12.57
N LEU A 160 -10.58 22.28 13.35
CA LEU A 160 -11.62 22.95 14.15
C LEU A 160 -11.04 23.72 15.34
N HIS A 161 -9.99 23.20 15.99
CA HIS A 161 -9.35 23.88 17.12
C HIS A 161 -8.54 25.12 16.70
N THR A 162 -8.00 25.15 15.48
CA THR A 162 -7.22 26.30 15.00
C THR A 162 -8.08 27.55 14.81
N VAL A 163 -9.38 27.38 14.54
CA VAL A 163 -10.34 28.50 14.39
C VAL A 163 -10.81 29.06 15.75
N SER A 164 -10.72 28.28 16.84
CA SER A 164 -11.14 28.74 18.17
C SER A 164 -10.08 29.55 18.92
N ARG A 165 -8.85 29.66 18.41
CA ARG A 165 -7.81 30.50 19.00
C ARG A 165 -7.82 31.87 18.32
N GLY A 166 -8.83 32.68 18.64
CA GLY A 166 -8.86 34.08 18.26
C GLY A 166 -7.59 34.78 18.76
N PRO A 167 -6.90 35.58 17.93
CA PRO A 167 -5.76 36.35 18.40
C PRO A 167 -6.28 37.38 19.40
N ALA A 168 -5.79 37.33 20.64
CA ALA A 168 -5.97 38.41 21.58
C ALA A 168 -5.43 39.68 20.92
N ILE A 169 -6.33 40.61 20.59
CA ILE A 169 -6.03 41.93 20.08
C ILE A 169 -5.20 42.64 21.14
N SER A 170 -3.89 42.72 20.92
CA SER A 170 -3.06 43.71 21.58
C SER A 170 -2.90 44.88 20.61
N LYS A 171 -3.72 45.91 20.79
CA LYS A 171 -3.58 47.18 20.08
C LYS A 171 -2.20 47.77 20.41
N LYS A 172 -1.39 48.04 19.38
CA LYS A 172 -0.46 49.18 19.40
C LYS A 172 -0.31 49.71 17.97
N GLU A 173 -0.52 51.01 17.87
CA GLU A 173 -0.70 51.79 16.65
C GLU A 173 0.58 51.90 15.81
N THR A 174 0.38 51.98 14.49
CA THR A 174 1.36 52.33 13.45
C THR A 174 1.49 53.86 13.30
N PRO A 175 2.55 54.39 12.64
CA PRO A 175 2.37 54.93 11.28
C PRO A 175 3.56 54.68 10.30
N ILE A 176 3.32 54.10 9.11
CA ILE A 176 3.24 54.70 7.73
C ILE A 176 4.58 54.96 7.02
N SER A 177 4.82 54.27 5.88
CA SER A 177 5.09 54.85 4.53
C SER A 177 5.29 53.77 3.45
N GLN A 178 4.85 54.05 2.20
CA GLN A 178 4.62 53.14 1.05
C GLN A 178 5.79 53.14 -0.02
N PRO A 179 5.65 52.73 -1.34
CA PRO A 179 6.09 51.45 -1.97
C PRO A 179 6.99 51.61 -3.28
N PRO A 180 6.95 50.75 -4.35
CA PRO A 180 7.93 49.71 -4.80
C PRO A 180 8.54 49.97 -6.24
N PRO A 181 9.17 49.02 -7.01
CA PRO A 181 8.47 47.91 -7.75
C PRO A 181 9.25 46.58 -8.10
N SER A 182 8.44 45.58 -8.47
CA SER A 182 8.56 44.32 -9.29
C SER A 182 9.91 43.70 -9.74
N VAL A 183 10.00 42.34 -9.74
CA VAL A 183 10.29 41.48 -10.93
C VAL A 183 9.77 40.03 -10.75
N HIS A 184 9.20 39.47 -11.82
CA HIS A 184 8.82 38.06 -12.04
C HIS A 184 9.99 37.06 -11.96
N PHE A 185 9.71 35.77 -11.68
CA PHE A 185 10.18 34.65 -12.53
C PHE A 185 9.36 33.37 -12.28
N ALA A 186 8.93 32.75 -13.38
CA ALA A 186 8.28 31.45 -13.44
C ALA A 186 9.33 30.35 -13.64
N ALA A 187 9.11 29.16 -13.09
CA ALA A 187 9.68 27.93 -13.63
C ALA A 187 8.76 26.74 -13.37
N ARG A 188 8.40 26.10 -14.47
CA ARG A 188 7.49 24.98 -14.65
C ARG A 188 8.37 23.75 -14.81
N THR A 189 8.26 22.74 -13.96
CA THR A 189 8.90 21.44 -14.17
C THR A 189 7.85 20.35 -14.20
N SER A 190 7.48 19.98 -15.43
CA SER A 190 6.79 18.74 -15.75
C SER A 190 7.70 17.55 -15.42
N ILE A 191 7.39 16.82 -14.35
CA ILE A 191 8.04 15.53 -14.08
C ILE A 191 7.23 14.45 -14.80
N SER A 192 7.83 13.94 -15.86
CA SER A 192 7.29 12.93 -16.77
C SER A 192 7.17 11.56 -16.07
N ASN A 193 6.03 10.89 -16.25
CA ASN A 193 5.65 9.54 -15.77
C ASN A 193 6.58 8.39 -16.22
N LYS A 194 7.79 8.66 -16.71
CA LYS A 194 8.76 7.64 -17.16
C LYS A 194 9.52 6.99 -16.00
N HIS A 195 9.64 7.67 -14.85
CA HIS A 195 10.39 7.16 -13.69
C HIS A 195 9.66 6.04 -12.95
N THR A 196 8.32 6.07 -12.88
CA THR A 196 7.54 5.06 -12.17
C THR A 196 7.58 3.69 -12.87
N VAL A 197 7.52 3.69 -14.21
CA VAL A 197 7.57 2.45 -15.02
C VAL A 197 8.95 1.78 -14.93
N GLN A 198 10.04 2.55 -14.94
CA GLN A 198 11.40 1.98 -14.84
C GLN A 198 11.73 1.43 -13.44
N LEU A 199 11.15 2.00 -12.38
CA LEU A 199 11.36 1.49 -11.02
C LEU A 199 10.68 0.11 -10.86
N GLN A 200 9.47 -0.01 -11.40
CA GLN A 200 8.67 -1.23 -11.36
C GLN A 200 9.33 -2.38 -12.13
N GLU A 201 9.98 -2.10 -13.27
CA GLU A 201 10.68 -3.11 -14.07
C GLU A 201 11.98 -3.60 -13.40
N LYS A 202 12.70 -2.73 -12.70
CA LYS A 202 13.92 -3.11 -11.95
C LYS A 202 13.62 -3.98 -10.74
N ASP A 203 12.58 -3.65 -9.98
CA ASP A 203 12.16 -4.44 -8.82
C ASP A 203 11.60 -5.81 -9.26
N PHE A 204 10.91 -5.84 -10.41
CA PHE A 204 10.48 -7.09 -11.06
C PHE A 204 11.67 -7.96 -11.50
N GLN A 205 12.69 -7.35 -12.13
CA GLN A 205 13.92 -8.05 -12.51
C GLN A 205 14.60 -8.67 -11.28
N LYS A 206 14.65 -7.93 -10.16
CA LYS A 206 15.24 -8.40 -8.91
C LYS A 206 14.48 -9.60 -8.33
N TYR A 207 13.15 -9.55 -8.31
CA TYR A 207 12.31 -10.69 -7.90
C TYR A 207 12.54 -11.93 -8.79
N LEU A 208 12.64 -11.74 -10.11
CA LEU A 208 12.93 -12.86 -11.02
C LEU A 208 14.33 -13.45 -10.80
N TYR A 209 15.34 -12.62 -10.56
CA TYR A 209 16.73 -13.06 -10.30
C TYR A 209 16.85 -13.82 -8.96
N GLU A 210 16.17 -13.39 -7.90
CA GLU A 210 16.19 -14.06 -6.60
C GLU A 210 15.45 -15.41 -6.60
N ASN A 211 14.56 -15.64 -7.57
CA ASN A 211 13.81 -16.89 -7.72
C ASN A 211 14.41 -17.88 -8.75
N GLN A 212 15.55 -17.56 -9.39
CA GLN A 212 16.29 -18.53 -10.19
C GLN A 212 17.06 -19.50 -9.27
N ARG A 213 16.59 -20.75 -9.18
CA ARG A 213 17.37 -21.83 -8.54
C ARG A 213 18.65 -22.12 -9.34
N PRO A 214 19.78 -22.49 -8.68
CA PRO A 214 20.94 -23.01 -9.37
C PRO A 214 20.58 -24.29 -10.13
N LYS A 215 21.07 -24.40 -11.37
CA LYS A 215 20.87 -25.55 -12.27
C LYS A 215 21.10 -26.87 -11.54
N GLN A 216 20.20 -27.83 -11.76
CA GLN A 216 20.23 -29.16 -11.17
C GLN A 216 21.63 -29.79 -11.28
N LYS A 217 22.22 -30.18 -10.15
CA LYS A 217 23.41 -31.04 -10.14
C LYS A 217 23.02 -32.40 -10.73
N ALA A 218 23.89 -32.95 -11.58
CA ALA A 218 23.68 -34.26 -12.18
C ALA A 218 23.48 -35.35 -11.10
N PRO A 219 22.70 -36.41 -11.40
CA PRO A 219 22.48 -37.51 -10.46
C PRO A 219 23.82 -38.16 -10.05
N TRP A 220 23.99 -38.39 -8.75
CA TRP A 220 25.18 -39.02 -8.19
C TRP A 220 25.36 -40.44 -8.73
N ARG A 221 26.57 -40.77 -9.23
CA ARG A 221 26.95 -42.13 -9.64
C ARG A 221 27.86 -42.76 -8.58
N PRO A 222 27.60 -44.01 -8.15
CA PRO A 222 28.50 -44.72 -7.26
C PRO A 222 29.81 -45.09 -7.97
N PRO A 223 30.96 -45.06 -7.28
CA PRO A 223 32.22 -45.54 -7.83
C PRO A 223 32.13 -47.05 -8.11
N GLY A 224 32.45 -47.45 -9.34
CA GLY A 224 32.52 -48.86 -9.73
C GLY A 224 33.64 -49.60 -8.99
N LYS A 225 33.35 -50.84 -8.59
CA LYS A 225 34.35 -51.81 -8.15
C LYS A 225 35.13 -52.28 -9.38
N HIS A 226 36.46 -52.24 -9.29
CA HIS A 226 37.36 -52.98 -10.16
C HIS A 226 37.19 -54.49 -9.96
#